data_AF-A0A7L0IGX2-F1
#
_entry.id   AF-A0A7L0IGX2-F1
#
_cell.length_a   1.000
_cell.length_b   1.000
_cell.length_c   1.000
_cell.angle_alpha   90.00
_cell.angle_beta   90.00
_cell.angle_gamma   90.00
#
_symmetry.space_group_name_H-M   'P 1'
#
loop_
_entity.id
_entity.type
_entity.pdbx_description
1 polymer ?
#
loop_
_entity_poly.entity_id
_entity_poly.type
_entity_poly.pdbx_seq_one_letter_code
_entity_poly.pdbx_strand_id
1 'polypeptide(L)'
;ESRPHRDVLRSAHIRLVPVAELRGLRVGPKLFQYVLKVLVQSVQLLYTLLRIDQPSYILLQNPPGLPSIAVAWVAGLFWRSKLIIDWHNYGYTIMSLSHGRNHPLVQIAKWYEKLFGRLSDYNLCVTDAMREDLWVNCNIKAVTLYDKPASYFKETPLELRHRLYLKLAQDYEPFRAGRGAEAVDCSAERSAFTERDGRHGAVVESRGRPALLISSTSWTEDEDFSVLLKALEDYERFIDEGAKLPALVCVITGKGPLKDYYNGLIQKLHFKHIQICTPWLEAEDYPLLLGSADLGVCLHKSSSGLDLPMKVVDMFGCCLPVCAIYFECLHELVKHNENGLIFRDSSELAEQLKMLFWEFPALEGKLHSFRQNLRASEELRWDESWDQTVLPLLGHKE
;
A
#
# COMPACT_ATOMS: atom_id res chain seq x y z
N GLU A 1 -4.85 14.49 10.62
CA GLU A 1 -5.82 14.17 9.55
C GLU A 1 -5.09 14.29 8.22
N SER A 2 -5.24 13.31 7.33
CA SER A 2 -4.72 13.40 5.96
C SER A 2 -5.63 14.34 5.15
N ARG A 3 -5.03 15.32 4.45
CA ARG A 3 -5.77 16.14 3.50
C ARG A 3 -6.01 15.33 2.21
N PRO A 4 -7.22 15.35 1.62
CA PRO A 4 -7.45 14.73 0.32
C PRO A 4 -6.50 15.29 -0.75
N HIS A 5 -6.27 14.52 -1.82
CA HIS A 5 -5.44 14.95 -2.94
C HIS A 5 -5.95 16.27 -3.52
N ARG A 6 -5.03 17.11 -4.04
CA ARG A 6 -5.37 18.46 -4.54
C ARG A 6 -6.42 18.41 -5.64
N ASP A 7 -6.42 17.37 -6.47
CA ASP A 7 -7.37 17.21 -7.57
C ASP A 7 -8.80 16.98 -7.07
N VAL A 8 -8.96 16.26 -5.96
CA VAL A 8 -10.27 16.06 -5.30
C VAL A 8 -10.78 17.39 -4.77
N LEU A 9 -9.91 18.19 -4.14
CA LEU A 9 -10.27 19.49 -3.57
C LEU A 9 -10.55 20.56 -4.63
N ARG A 10 -10.00 20.42 -5.85
CA ARG A 10 -10.15 21.38 -6.95
C ARG A 10 -11.30 21.04 -7.89
N SER A 11 -11.83 19.82 -7.84
CA SER A 11 -12.89 19.40 -8.74
C SER A 11 -14.22 20.06 -8.38
N ALA A 12 -14.84 20.74 -9.35
CA ALA A 12 -16.17 21.32 -9.21
C ALA A 12 -17.29 20.26 -9.12
N HIS A 13 -17.00 19.02 -9.53
CA HIS A 13 -17.94 17.90 -9.53
C HIS A 13 -17.98 17.14 -8.20
N ILE A 14 -17.06 17.45 -7.27
CA ILE A 14 -16.94 16.75 -5.99
C ILE A 14 -17.37 17.67 -4.87
N ARG A 15 -18.40 17.25 -4.13
CA ARG A 15 -18.84 17.92 -2.90
C ARG A 15 -18.50 17.05 -1.69
N LEU A 16 -17.55 17.52 -0.89
CA LEU A 16 -17.18 16.84 0.36
C LEU A 16 -18.17 17.24 1.48
N VAL A 17 -18.79 16.24 2.10
CA VAL A 17 -19.66 16.44 3.25
C VAL A 17 -19.00 15.80 4.48
N PRO A 18 -18.43 16.61 5.40
CA PRO A 18 -17.78 16.06 6.58
C PRO A 18 -18.82 15.48 7.55
N VAL A 19 -18.53 14.30 8.07
CA VAL A 19 -19.33 13.66 9.13
C VAL A 19 -18.62 13.89 10.45
N ALA A 20 -19.29 14.52 11.42
CA ALA A 20 -18.71 14.79 12.73
C ALA A 20 -18.30 13.49 13.44
N GLU A 21 -17.10 13.47 14.01
CA GLU A 21 -16.62 12.30 14.75
C GLU A 21 -17.32 12.22 16.13
N LEU A 22 -17.93 11.07 16.40
CA LEU A 22 -18.55 10.79 17.69
C LEU A 22 -17.50 10.39 18.72
N ARG A 23 -17.16 11.33 19.61
CA ARG A 23 -16.39 11.04 20.82
C ARG A 23 -17.23 10.13 21.70
N GLY A 24 -16.76 8.90 21.93
CA GLY A 24 -17.49 7.90 22.71
C GLY A 24 -17.81 8.37 24.14
N LEU A 25 -18.90 7.86 24.71
CA LEU A 25 -19.23 8.10 26.12
C LEU A 25 -18.12 7.53 27.01
N ARG A 26 -17.60 8.34 27.93
CA ARG A 26 -16.51 7.95 28.85
C ARG A 26 -16.97 7.06 30.02
N VAL A 27 -18.27 6.83 30.16
CA VAL A 27 -18.89 6.18 31.33
C VAL A 27 -19.85 5.08 30.87
N GLY A 28 -19.88 3.95 31.58
CA GLY A 28 -20.81 2.83 31.34
C GLY A 28 -20.16 1.53 30.82
N PRO A 29 -20.92 0.43 30.70
CA PRO A 29 -20.42 -0.84 30.17
C PRO A 29 -19.96 -0.71 28.72
N LYS A 30 -18.80 -1.27 28.37
CA LYS A 30 -18.20 -1.18 27.02
C LYS A 30 -19.16 -1.61 25.91
N LEU A 31 -19.92 -2.68 26.12
CA LEU A 31 -20.90 -3.17 25.14
C LEU A 31 -22.01 -2.13 24.85
N PHE A 32 -22.53 -1.48 25.91
CA PHE A 32 -23.55 -0.45 25.77
C PHE A 32 -23.01 0.78 25.03
N GLN A 33 -21.77 1.18 25.31
CA GLN A 33 -21.11 2.27 24.60
C GLN A 33 -20.96 1.97 23.10
N TYR A 34 -20.56 0.74 22.74
CA TYR A 34 -20.45 0.34 21.34
C TYR A 34 -21.80 0.34 20.63
N VAL A 35 -22.83 -0.25 21.24
CA VAL A 35 -24.18 -0.28 20.65
C VAL A 35 -24.72 1.13 20.46
N LEU A 36 -24.61 1.99 21.48
CA LEU A 36 -25.06 3.38 21.36
C LEU A 36 -24.27 4.14 20.29
N LYS A 37 -22.94 3.96 20.24
CA LYS A 37 -22.10 4.58 19.22
C LYS A 37 -22.56 4.18 17.82
N VAL A 38 -22.79 2.89 17.57
CA VAL A 38 -23.30 2.39 16.29
C VAL A 38 -24.66 3.00 15.96
N LEU A 39 -25.59 3.08 16.91
CA LEU A 39 -26.92 3.67 16.69
C LEU A 39 -26.84 5.15 16.33
N VAL A 40 -26.08 5.95 17.11
CA VAL A 40 -25.95 7.39 16.85
C VAL A 40 -25.23 7.62 15.52
N GLN A 41 -24.17 6.88 15.22
CA GLN A 41 -23.49 6.95 13.91
C GLN A 41 -24.42 6.54 12.77
N SER A 42 -25.30 5.55 12.96
CA SER A 42 -26.28 5.14 11.95
C SER A 42 -27.27 6.28 11.64
N VAL A 43 -27.81 6.92 12.69
CA VAL A 43 -28.72 8.06 12.53
C VAL A 43 -28.01 9.24 11.87
N GLN A 44 -26.78 9.55 12.28
CA GLN A 44 -26.00 10.63 11.73
C GLN A 44 -25.65 10.42 10.24
N LEU A 45 -25.23 9.21 9.87
CA LEU A 45 -24.95 8.85 8.48
C LEU A 45 -26.22 8.91 7.63
N LEU A 46 -27.32 8.33 8.11
CA LEU A 46 -28.60 8.36 7.41
C LEU A 46 -29.07 9.80 7.19
N TYR A 47 -29.03 10.62 8.24
CA TYR A 47 -29.38 12.04 8.16
C TYR A 47 -28.53 12.80 7.13
N THR A 48 -27.24 12.47 7.06
CA THR A 48 -26.32 13.10 6.09
C THR A 48 -26.67 12.67 4.67
N LEU A 49 -26.91 11.38 4.42
CA LEU A 49 -27.31 10.84 3.11
C LEU A 49 -28.70 11.31 2.65
N LEU A 50 -29.59 11.67 3.57
CA LEU A 50 -30.91 12.21 3.24
C LEU A 50 -30.90 13.73 2.99
N ARG A 51 -29.79 14.42 3.30
CA ARG A 51 -29.64 15.87 3.11
C ARG A 51 -28.94 16.26 1.82
N ILE A 52 -28.31 15.31 1.14
CA ILE A 52 -27.71 15.52 -0.17
C ILE A 52 -28.78 15.48 -1.27
N ASP A 53 -28.42 15.98 -2.45
CA ASP A 53 -29.28 15.87 -3.64
C ASP A 53 -29.48 14.40 -4.01
N GLN A 54 -30.64 14.05 -4.59
CA GLN A 54 -31.02 12.68 -4.92
C GLN A 54 -29.96 12.00 -5.81
N PRO A 55 -29.24 10.98 -5.31
CA PRO A 55 -28.26 10.28 -6.13
C PRO A 55 -28.94 9.23 -7.01
N SER A 56 -28.41 8.98 -8.21
CA SER A 56 -28.84 7.80 -9.00
C SER A 56 -28.22 6.50 -8.45
N TYR A 57 -26.99 6.59 -7.96
CA TYR A 57 -26.21 5.48 -7.42
C TYR A 57 -25.55 5.88 -6.11
N ILE A 58 -25.45 4.94 -5.18
CA ILE A 58 -24.68 5.06 -3.95
C ILE A 58 -23.55 4.05 -4.02
N LEU A 59 -22.30 4.52 -4.13
CA LEU A 59 -21.12 3.66 -4.09
C LEU A 59 -20.56 3.66 -2.66
N LEU A 60 -20.47 2.47 -2.06
CA LEU A 60 -19.96 2.26 -0.72
C LEU A 60 -18.72 1.37 -0.76
N GLN A 61 -17.60 1.87 -0.25
CA GLN A 61 -16.39 1.10 -0.06
C GLN A 61 -16.43 0.35 1.28
N ASN A 62 -16.22 -0.97 1.26
CA ASN A 62 -16.16 -1.82 2.43
C ASN A 62 -14.72 -2.33 2.63
N PRO A 63 -14.08 -2.16 3.81
CA PRO A 63 -14.59 -1.62 5.08
C PRO A 63 -14.46 -0.10 5.26
N PRO A 64 -15.21 0.53 6.20
CA PRO A 64 -16.09 -0.09 7.21
C PRO A 64 -17.51 -0.37 6.72
N GLY A 65 -17.93 -1.64 6.80
CA GLY A 65 -19.26 -2.07 6.39
C GLY A 65 -20.36 -1.81 7.42
N LEU A 66 -20.06 -1.95 8.72
CA LEU A 66 -21.04 -1.75 9.80
C LEU A 66 -20.87 -0.35 10.42
N PRO A 67 -21.92 0.48 10.52
CA PRO A 67 -23.31 0.28 10.07
C PRO A 67 -23.59 0.78 8.63
N SER A 68 -22.55 1.19 7.91
CA SER A 68 -22.62 1.91 6.63
C SER A 68 -23.48 1.22 5.57
N ILE A 69 -23.37 -0.10 5.38
CA ILE A 69 -24.08 -0.83 4.31
C ILE A 69 -25.60 -0.76 4.54
N ALA A 70 -26.06 -1.04 5.76
CA ALA A 70 -27.48 -0.97 6.10
C ALA A 70 -28.02 0.45 5.94
N VAL A 71 -27.26 1.45 6.37
CA VAL A 71 -27.66 2.86 6.27
C VAL A 71 -27.73 3.30 4.81
N ALA A 72 -26.75 2.94 3.99
CA ALA A 72 -26.72 3.23 2.56
C ALA A 72 -27.87 2.53 1.83
N TRP A 73 -28.20 1.29 2.20
CA TRP A 73 -29.35 0.57 1.68
C TRP A 73 -30.67 1.27 2.00
N VAL A 74 -30.90 1.67 3.26
CA VAL A 74 -32.11 2.44 3.65
C VAL A 74 -32.19 3.77 2.90
N ALA A 75 -31.07 4.50 2.76
CA ALA A 75 -31.03 5.73 1.98
C ALA A 75 -31.34 5.47 0.50
N GLY A 76 -30.84 4.37 -0.08
CA GLY A 76 -31.15 3.93 -1.44
C GLY A 76 -32.63 3.66 -1.64
N LEU A 77 -33.31 3.02 -0.68
CA LEU A 77 -34.76 2.83 -0.72
C LEU A 77 -35.53 4.15 -0.70
N PHE A 78 -35.09 5.12 0.11
CA PHE A 78 -35.73 6.44 0.19
C PHE A 78 -35.60 7.22 -1.11
N TRP A 79 -34.39 7.25 -1.69
CA TRP A 79 -34.10 7.99 -2.90
C TRP A 79 -34.40 7.23 -4.20
N ARG A 80 -34.79 5.95 -4.11
CA ARG A 80 -34.88 5.02 -5.25
C ARG A 80 -33.57 4.94 -6.03
N SER A 81 -32.45 4.99 -5.32
CA SER A 81 -31.10 4.87 -5.86
C SER A 81 -30.62 3.42 -5.80
N LYS A 82 -29.73 3.05 -6.73
CA LYS A 82 -29.08 1.73 -6.69
C LYS A 82 -27.85 1.76 -5.78
N LEU A 83 -27.70 0.76 -4.91
CA LEU A 83 -26.55 0.59 -4.02
C LEU A 83 -25.50 -0.31 -4.68
N ILE A 84 -24.27 0.21 -4.78
CA ILE A 84 -23.08 -0.51 -5.22
C ILE A 84 -22.15 -0.67 -4.02
N ILE A 85 -21.78 -1.91 -3.69
CA ILE A 85 -20.78 -2.19 -2.66
C ILE A 85 -19.47 -2.57 -3.34
N ASP A 86 -18.40 -1.85 -3.02
CA ASP A 86 -17.04 -2.16 -3.44
C ASP A 86 -16.28 -2.84 -2.29
N TRP A 87 -16.03 -4.13 -2.44
CA TRP A 87 -15.44 -5.01 -1.44
C TRP A 87 -13.91 -5.02 -1.58
N HIS A 88 -13.23 -4.34 -0.65
CA HIS A 88 -11.77 -4.35 -0.53
C HIS A 88 -11.33 -5.38 0.51
N ASN A 89 -12.08 -5.50 1.60
CA ASN A 89 -11.85 -6.52 2.61
C ASN A 89 -13.13 -6.78 3.42
N TYR A 90 -13.11 -7.80 4.27
CA TYR A 90 -14.20 -8.07 5.20
C TYR A 90 -13.96 -7.40 6.54
N GLY A 91 -14.87 -6.51 6.96
CA GLY A 91 -14.78 -5.82 8.24
C GLY A 91 -14.75 -6.79 9.42
N TYR A 92 -15.45 -7.93 9.31
CA TYR A 92 -15.40 -8.97 10.35
C TYR A 92 -14.02 -9.63 10.48
N THR A 93 -13.26 -9.76 9.39
CA THR A 93 -11.90 -10.36 9.46
C THR A 93 -10.93 -9.40 10.13
N ILE A 94 -11.00 -8.11 9.83
CA ILE A 94 -10.21 -7.07 10.49
C ILE A 94 -10.53 -7.05 11.99
N MET A 95 -11.83 -7.06 12.36
CA MET A 95 -12.23 -7.09 13.77
C MET A 95 -11.76 -8.37 14.49
N SER A 96 -11.60 -9.47 13.76
CA SER A 96 -11.10 -10.73 14.30
C SER A 96 -9.63 -10.69 14.70
N LEU A 97 -8.84 -9.77 14.15
CA LEU A 97 -7.44 -9.56 14.56
C LEU A 97 -7.37 -9.13 16.03
N SER A 98 -8.23 -8.18 16.44
CA SER A 98 -8.23 -7.66 17.82
C SER A 98 -9.05 -8.49 18.81
N HIS A 99 -10.15 -9.12 18.38
CA HIS A 99 -11.09 -9.82 19.29
C HIS A 99 -11.03 -11.35 19.21
N GLY A 100 -10.39 -11.90 18.18
CA GLY A 100 -10.42 -13.33 17.86
C GLY A 100 -11.64 -13.76 17.04
N ARG A 101 -11.47 -14.81 16.23
CA ARG A 101 -12.47 -15.29 15.27
C ARG A 101 -13.78 -15.77 15.90
N ASN A 102 -13.71 -16.35 17.10
CA ASN A 102 -14.87 -16.93 17.79
C ASN A 102 -15.64 -15.91 18.64
N HIS A 103 -15.23 -14.64 18.63
CA HIS A 103 -15.90 -13.61 19.41
C HIS A 103 -17.33 -13.35 18.88
N PRO A 104 -18.37 -13.27 19.74
CA PRO A 104 -19.76 -13.08 19.29
C PRO A 104 -19.96 -11.87 18.38
N LEU A 105 -19.27 -10.75 18.66
CA LEU A 105 -19.34 -9.56 17.80
C LEU A 105 -18.83 -9.83 16.38
N VAL A 106 -17.78 -10.65 16.21
CA VAL A 106 -17.22 -11.02 14.90
C VAL A 106 -18.23 -11.85 14.12
N GLN A 107 -18.93 -12.77 14.78
CA GLN A 107 -19.98 -13.56 14.14
C GLN A 107 -21.18 -12.71 13.74
N ILE A 108 -21.58 -11.74 14.57
CA ILE A 108 -22.64 -10.77 14.25
C ILE A 108 -22.24 -9.91 13.04
N ALA A 109 -21.02 -9.37 13.03
CA ALA A 109 -20.52 -8.58 11.92
C ALA A 109 -20.45 -9.40 10.62
N LYS A 110 -20.01 -10.66 10.70
CA LYS A 110 -19.99 -11.59 9.56
C LYS A 110 -21.40 -11.83 9.01
N TRP A 111 -22.37 -12.11 9.87
CA TRP A 111 -23.76 -12.26 9.46
C TRP A 111 -24.32 -10.97 8.84
N TYR A 112 -24.01 -9.82 9.43
CA TYR A 112 -24.43 -8.50 8.97
C TYR A 112 -23.92 -8.21 7.55
N GLU A 113 -22.61 -8.36 7.31
CA GLU A 113 -22.02 -8.11 5.98
C GLU A 113 -22.62 -9.05 4.93
N LYS A 114 -22.83 -10.32 5.27
CA LYS A 114 -23.50 -11.28 4.36
C LYS A 114 -24.93 -10.89 4.04
N LEU A 115 -25.71 -10.48 5.04
CA LEU A 115 -27.12 -10.13 4.84
C LEU A 115 -27.24 -8.87 3.99
N PHE A 116 -26.61 -7.77 4.40
CA PHE A 116 -26.74 -6.50 3.72
C PHE A 116 -25.97 -6.46 2.39
N GLY A 117 -24.91 -7.26 2.26
CA GLY A 117 -24.25 -7.48 0.98
C GLY A 117 -25.19 -8.05 -0.08
N ARG A 118 -26.05 -9.02 0.27
CA ARG A 118 -27.07 -9.58 -0.64
C ARG A 118 -28.17 -8.61 -1.04
N LEU A 119 -28.38 -7.55 -0.26
CA LEU A 119 -29.43 -6.57 -0.50
C LEU A 119 -28.97 -5.42 -1.42
N SER A 120 -27.69 -5.39 -1.79
CA SER A 120 -27.17 -4.42 -2.77
C SER A 120 -27.54 -4.79 -4.21
N ASP A 121 -27.61 -3.79 -5.07
CA ASP A 121 -27.93 -3.96 -6.49
C ASP A 121 -26.71 -4.49 -7.27
N TYR A 122 -25.53 -3.96 -6.97
CA TYR A 122 -24.27 -4.37 -7.61
C TYR A 122 -23.15 -4.51 -6.59
N ASN A 123 -22.22 -5.43 -6.86
CA ASN A 123 -21.04 -5.65 -6.02
C ASN A 123 -19.79 -5.64 -6.89
N LEU A 124 -18.79 -4.89 -6.46
CA LEU A 124 -17.43 -4.86 -7.01
C LEU A 124 -16.49 -5.49 -6.00
N CYS A 125 -15.40 -6.13 -6.44
CA CYS A 125 -14.42 -6.69 -5.51
C CYS A 125 -13.02 -6.66 -6.10
N VAL A 126 -12.01 -6.55 -5.24
CA VAL A 126 -10.62 -6.29 -5.64
C VAL A 126 -9.89 -7.50 -6.25
N THR A 127 -10.42 -8.71 -6.10
CA THR A 127 -9.81 -9.96 -6.60
C THR A 127 -10.82 -10.96 -7.13
N ASP A 128 -10.36 -11.83 -8.02
CA ASP A 128 -11.12 -12.98 -8.48
C ASP A 128 -11.35 -13.99 -7.34
N ALA A 129 -10.36 -14.18 -6.45
CA ALA A 129 -10.54 -14.97 -5.25
C ALA A 129 -11.67 -14.43 -4.35
N MET A 130 -11.76 -13.11 -4.17
CA MET A 130 -12.85 -12.50 -3.41
C MET A 130 -14.20 -12.65 -4.12
N ARG A 131 -14.23 -12.51 -5.45
CA ARG A 131 -15.44 -12.76 -6.24
C ARG A 131 -15.99 -14.16 -6.00
N GLU A 132 -15.12 -15.17 -6.04
CA GLU A 132 -15.49 -16.56 -5.80
C GLU A 132 -15.96 -16.80 -4.36
N ASP A 133 -15.27 -16.22 -3.37
CA ASP A 133 -15.67 -16.31 -1.96
C ASP A 133 -17.03 -15.65 -1.70
N LEU A 134 -17.27 -14.45 -2.25
CA LEU A 134 -18.55 -13.76 -2.19
C LEU A 134 -19.67 -14.59 -2.81
N TRP A 135 -19.40 -15.26 -3.93
CA TRP A 135 -20.37 -16.14 -4.57
C TRP A 135 -20.67 -17.38 -3.73
N VAL A 136 -19.64 -18.15 -3.36
CA VAL A 136 -19.79 -19.46 -2.69
C VAL A 136 -20.25 -19.30 -1.24
N ASN A 137 -19.62 -18.39 -0.48
CA ASN A 137 -19.85 -18.28 0.95
C ASN A 137 -20.89 -17.22 1.31
N CYS A 138 -21.09 -16.22 0.47
CA CYS A 138 -22.03 -15.14 0.72
C CYS A 138 -23.24 -15.17 -0.22
N ASN A 139 -23.26 -15.94 -1.31
CA ASN A 139 -24.30 -15.89 -2.35
C ASN A 139 -24.51 -14.46 -2.89
N ILE A 140 -23.39 -13.75 -3.09
CA ILE A 140 -23.33 -12.39 -3.62
C ILE A 140 -22.66 -12.47 -4.98
N LYS A 141 -23.32 -11.94 -6.02
CA LYS A 141 -22.73 -11.81 -7.35
C LYS A 141 -21.91 -10.53 -7.39
N ALA A 142 -20.61 -10.66 -7.58
CA ALA A 142 -19.68 -9.53 -7.70
C ALA A 142 -18.96 -9.55 -9.05
N VAL A 143 -18.51 -8.38 -9.47
CA VAL A 143 -17.61 -8.19 -10.61
C VAL A 143 -16.24 -7.81 -10.06
N THR A 144 -15.19 -8.43 -10.59
CA THR A 144 -13.83 -8.10 -10.18
C THR A 144 -13.41 -6.77 -10.79
N LEU A 145 -13.00 -5.83 -9.94
CA LEU A 145 -12.41 -4.56 -10.32
C LEU A 145 -11.04 -4.48 -9.62
N TYR A 146 -9.99 -4.83 -10.35
CA TYR A 146 -8.63 -4.75 -9.84
C TYR A 146 -8.22 -3.30 -9.60
N ASP A 147 -7.61 -3.03 -8.45
CA ASP A 147 -6.99 -1.75 -8.17
C ASP A 147 -5.85 -1.45 -9.16
N LYS A 148 -5.79 -0.20 -9.61
CA LYS A 148 -4.75 0.30 -10.51
C LYS A 148 -4.04 1.51 -9.92
N PRO A 149 -2.73 1.66 -10.17
CA PRO A 149 -2.00 2.79 -9.64
C PRO A 149 -2.48 4.09 -10.28
N ALA A 150 -2.49 5.15 -9.49
CA ALA A 150 -2.73 6.49 -10.02
C ALA A 150 -1.61 6.90 -11.00
N SER A 151 -1.94 7.76 -11.97
CA SER A 151 -1.04 8.14 -13.07
C SER A 151 0.26 8.86 -12.67
N TYR A 152 0.35 9.35 -11.43
CA TYR A 152 1.55 9.97 -10.89
C TYR A 152 2.56 8.95 -10.33
N PHE A 153 2.18 7.69 -10.12
CA PHE A 153 3.13 6.61 -9.86
C PHE A 153 3.77 6.22 -11.19
N LYS A 154 5.06 6.52 -11.32
CA LYS A 154 5.87 6.29 -12.51
C LYS A 154 7.34 6.27 -12.13
N GLU A 155 8.18 5.75 -13.00
CA GLU A 155 9.63 5.83 -12.81
C GLU A 155 10.09 7.28 -12.68
N THR A 156 10.94 7.52 -11.68
CA THR A 156 11.40 8.87 -11.38
C THR A 156 12.59 9.21 -12.28
N PRO A 157 12.50 10.27 -13.11
CA PRO A 157 13.63 10.74 -13.90
C PRO A 157 14.84 11.06 -13.02
N LEU A 158 16.06 10.77 -13.51
CA LEU A 158 17.29 10.89 -12.73
C LEU A 158 17.51 12.26 -12.07
N GLU A 159 17.15 13.34 -12.75
CA GLU A 159 17.20 14.71 -12.20
C GLU A 159 16.28 14.88 -10.97
N LEU A 160 15.08 14.32 -11.01
CA LEU A 160 14.16 14.36 -9.87
C LEU A 160 14.61 13.44 -8.74
N ARG A 161 15.21 12.28 -9.07
CA ARG A 161 15.85 11.39 -8.08
C ARG A 161 16.92 12.14 -7.30
N HIS A 162 17.81 12.85 -8.00
CA HIS A 162 18.88 13.64 -7.40
C HIS A 162 18.36 14.71 -6.43
N ARG A 163 17.36 15.50 -6.86
CA ARG A 163 16.74 16.53 -5.99
C ARG A 163 16.09 15.92 -4.75
N LEU A 164 15.38 14.80 -4.91
CA LEU A 164 14.79 14.08 -3.79
C LEU A 164 15.87 13.57 -2.83
N TYR A 165 16.94 12.95 -3.34
CA TYR A 165 18.03 12.47 -2.50
C TYR A 165 18.73 13.59 -1.75
N LEU A 166 18.94 14.76 -2.37
CA LEU A 166 19.49 15.94 -1.69
C LEU A 166 18.55 16.47 -0.60
N LYS A 167 17.23 16.49 -0.84
CA LYS A 167 16.23 16.83 0.18
C LYS A 167 16.33 15.86 1.36
N LEU A 168 16.32 14.55 1.11
CA LEU A 168 16.41 13.52 2.15
C LEU A 168 17.75 13.51 2.87
N ALA A 169 18.86 13.86 2.21
CA ALA A 169 20.19 13.93 2.81
C ALA A 169 20.31 15.01 3.90
N GLN A 170 19.43 16.02 3.89
CA GLN A 170 19.41 17.03 4.96
C GLN A 170 19.04 16.40 6.30
N ASP A 171 18.04 15.52 6.30
CA ASP A 171 17.44 14.93 7.50
C ASP A 171 17.95 13.51 7.82
N TYR A 172 18.37 12.76 6.79
CA TYR A 172 18.70 11.33 6.91
C TYR A 172 20.14 11.05 6.46
N GLU A 173 20.98 10.64 7.42
CA GLU A 173 22.38 10.22 7.18
C GLU A 173 22.55 9.24 6.00
N PRO A 174 21.68 8.22 5.80
CA PRO A 174 21.87 7.26 4.69
C PRO A 174 21.78 7.82 3.28
N PHE A 175 21.26 9.04 3.11
CA PHE A 175 21.21 9.71 1.82
C PHE A 175 22.40 10.67 1.59
N ARG A 176 23.22 10.93 2.62
CA ARG A 176 24.40 11.80 2.54
C ARG A 176 25.52 11.12 1.76
N ALA A 177 26.30 11.92 1.03
CA ALA A 177 27.50 11.41 0.37
C ALA A 177 28.48 10.85 1.41
N GLY A 178 29.04 9.65 1.15
CA GLY A 178 30.00 9.01 2.04
C GLY A 178 31.29 9.84 2.19
N ARG A 179 31.85 9.88 3.41
CA ARG A 179 33.06 10.66 3.73
C ARG A 179 34.37 10.16 3.08
N GLY A 180 34.32 9.09 2.28
CA GLY A 180 35.48 8.33 1.79
C GLY A 180 35.94 8.62 0.35
N ALA A 181 35.25 9.49 -0.40
CA ALA A 181 35.74 9.97 -1.68
C ALA A 181 36.54 11.25 -1.43
N GLU A 182 37.82 11.25 -1.79
CA GLU A 182 38.73 12.40 -1.63
C GLU A 182 38.03 13.71 -2.03
N ALA A 183 38.13 14.69 -1.14
CA ALA A 183 37.63 16.05 -1.33
C ALA A 183 38.39 16.72 -2.47
N VAL A 184 38.02 16.43 -3.71
CA VAL A 184 38.62 17.03 -4.91
C VAL A 184 37.73 18.12 -5.52
N ASP A 185 36.49 18.31 -5.05
CA ASP A 185 35.74 19.55 -5.33
C ASP A 185 34.63 19.79 -4.32
N CYS A 186 34.76 20.83 -3.50
CA CYS A 186 33.75 21.27 -2.53
C CYS A 186 32.50 21.91 -3.19
N SER A 187 32.33 21.79 -4.50
CA SER A 187 31.30 22.48 -5.30
C SER A 187 30.28 21.55 -5.96
N ALA A 188 30.49 20.24 -5.96
CA ALA A 188 29.59 19.29 -6.60
C ALA A 188 28.45 18.86 -5.64
N GLU A 189 27.20 19.10 -6.03
CA GLU A 189 26.02 18.55 -5.36
C GLU A 189 26.06 17.02 -5.46
N ARG A 190 26.19 16.32 -4.32
CA ARG A 190 26.33 14.87 -4.25
C ARG A 190 25.45 14.27 -3.16
N SER A 191 24.83 13.13 -3.46
CA SER A 191 24.15 12.25 -2.50
C SER A 191 24.82 10.87 -2.48
N ALA A 192 24.35 9.98 -1.61
CA ALA A 192 24.81 8.58 -1.59
C ALA A 192 24.61 7.86 -2.94
N PHE A 193 23.63 8.28 -3.74
CA PHE A 193 23.20 7.57 -4.95
C PHE A 193 23.54 8.27 -6.27
N THR A 194 23.66 9.60 -6.25
CA THR A 194 23.80 10.41 -7.47
C THR A 194 24.75 11.57 -7.26
N GLU A 195 25.44 11.96 -8.32
CA GLU A 195 26.30 13.13 -8.35
C GLU A 195 26.04 13.97 -9.59
N ARG A 196 26.27 15.28 -9.46
CA ARG A 196 26.23 16.19 -10.60
C ARG A 196 27.63 16.31 -11.19
N ASP A 197 27.77 15.98 -12.48
CA ASP A 197 29.05 16.09 -13.17
C ASP A 197 29.43 17.57 -13.33
N GLY A 198 30.58 17.96 -12.76
CA GLY A 198 31.08 19.34 -12.82
C GLY A 198 31.44 19.82 -14.22
N ARG A 199 31.61 18.91 -15.20
CA ARG A 199 31.98 19.28 -16.58
C ARG A 199 30.77 19.55 -17.48
N HIS A 200 29.69 18.79 -17.32
CA HIS A 200 28.52 18.83 -18.20
C HIS A 200 27.23 19.31 -17.48
N GLY A 201 27.25 19.43 -16.15
CA GLY A 201 26.10 19.81 -15.34
C GLY A 201 24.99 18.75 -15.27
N ALA A 202 25.19 17.60 -15.93
CA ALA A 202 24.25 16.48 -15.96
C ALA A 202 24.38 15.62 -14.70
N VAL A 203 23.24 15.12 -14.23
CA VAL A 203 23.19 14.17 -13.10
C VAL A 203 23.52 12.78 -13.60
N VAL A 204 24.40 12.08 -12.88
CA VAL A 204 24.76 10.68 -13.11
C VAL A 204 24.59 9.86 -11.82
N GLU A 205 24.39 8.56 -11.94
CA GLU A 205 24.43 7.66 -10.77
C GLU A 205 25.87 7.55 -10.26
N SER A 206 26.04 7.63 -8.93
CA SER A 206 27.37 7.55 -8.29
C SER A 206 27.97 6.15 -8.50
N ARG A 207 29.27 6.09 -8.81
CA ARG A 207 29.97 4.81 -8.95
C ARG A 207 30.00 4.07 -7.61
N GLY A 208 29.57 2.81 -7.61
CA GLY A 208 29.51 1.99 -6.40
C GLY A 208 28.45 2.45 -5.39
N ARG A 209 27.39 3.14 -5.84
CA ARG A 209 26.27 3.53 -4.98
C ARG A 209 25.68 2.32 -4.25
N PRO A 210 25.16 2.50 -3.02
CA PRO A 210 24.37 1.45 -2.37
C PRO A 210 23.09 1.17 -3.18
N ALA A 211 22.53 -0.02 -2.99
CA ALA A 211 21.20 -0.32 -3.50
C ALA A 211 20.13 0.23 -2.55
N LEU A 212 19.06 0.79 -3.12
CA LEU A 212 17.94 1.39 -2.41
C LEU A 212 16.81 0.37 -2.28
N LEU A 213 16.65 -0.19 -1.09
CA LEU A 213 15.55 -1.07 -0.71
C LEU A 213 14.45 -0.24 -0.06
N ILE A 214 13.19 -0.42 -0.45
CA ILE A 214 12.07 0.30 0.17
C ILE A 214 10.97 -0.64 0.64
N SER A 215 10.42 -0.36 1.81
CA SER A 215 9.20 -0.98 2.31
C SER A 215 8.25 0.09 2.80
N SER A 216 7.08 0.14 2.19
CA SER A 216 5.97 1.00 2.61
C SER A 216 5.12 0.23 3.63
N THR A 217 4.74 0.86 4.75
CA THR A 217 4.05 0.17 5.84
C THR A 217 3.05 1.06 6.57
N SER A 218 2.02 0.43 7.10
CA SER A 218 1.05 1.02 8.02
C SER A 218 1.46 0.79 9.48
N TRP A 219 2.55 0.08 9.75
CA TRP A 219 3.05 -0.32 11.08
C TRP A 219 1.96 -0.97 11.95
N THR A 220 1.18 -1.86 11.33
CA THR A 220 0.09 -2.61 11.94
C THR A 220 0.47 -4.09 12.11
N GLU A 221 -0.35 -4.85 12.84
CA GLU A 221 -0.05 -6.25 13.23
C GLU A 221 -0.02 -7.23 12.04
N ASP A 222 -0.62 -6.86 10.92
CA ASP A 222 -0.61 -7.60 9.65
C ASP A 222 0.71 -7.50 8.86
N GLU A 223 1.66 -6.66 9.33
CA GLU A 223 2.96 -6.44 8.72
C GLU A 223 4.10 -6.77 9.70
N ASP A 224 4.56 -8.03 9.72
CA ASP A 224 5.65 -8.45 10.61
C ASP A 224 7.03 -8.06 10.07
N PHE A 225 7.52 -6.89 10.49
CA PHE A 225 8.85 -6.39 10.13
C PHE A 225 10.02 -7.20 10.71
N SER A 226 9.78 -8.10 11.68
CA SER A 226 10.85 -8.97 12.16
C SER A 226 11.38 -9.89 11.06
N VAL A 227 10.55 -10.21 10.06
CA VAL A 227 10.93 -10.98 8.87
C VAL A 227 11.97 -10.24 8.04
N LEU A 228 11.73 -8.95 7.73
CA LEU A 228 12.68 -8.14 6.97
C LEU A 228 13.97 -7.89 7.77
N LEU A 229 13.86 -7.57 9.06
CA LEU A 229 15.05 -7.30 9.89
C LEU A 229 15.98 -8.52 9.97
N LYS A 230 15.44 -9.72 10.18
CA LYS A 230 16.23 -10.98 10.16
C LYS A 230 16.84 -11.26 8.80
N ALA A 231 16.09 -11.01 7.71
CA ALA A 231 16.61 -11.17 6.36
C ALA A 231 17.80 -10.24 6.08
N LEU A 232 17.80 -9.02 6.64
CA LEU A 232 18.92 -8.10 6.56
C LEU A 232 20.12 -8.56 7.39
N GLU A 233 19.92 -9.21 8.54
CA GLU A 233 21.01 -9.85 9.30
C GLU A 233 21.66 -11.01 8.53
N ASP A 234 20.86 -11.82 7.84
CA ASP A 234 21.38 -12.87 6.95
C ASP A 234 22.12 -12.24 5.74
N TYR A 235 21.59 -11.15 5.17
CA TYR A 235 22.25 -10.43 4.07
C TYR A 235 23.61 -9.84 4.47
N GLU A 236 23.72 -9.23 5.66
CA GLU A 236 25.00 -8.75 6.20
C GLU A 236 25.99 -9.90 6.39
N ARG A 237 25.52 -11.06 6.87
CA ARG A 237 26.36 -12.27 7.00
C ARG A 237 26.89 -12.75 5.65
N PHE A 238 26.07 -12.73 4.59
CA PHE A 238 26.56 -13.07 3.25
C PHE A 238 27.67 -12.15 2.77
N ILE A 239 27.61 -10.85 3.08
CA ILE A 239 28.70 -9.91 2.77
C ILE A 239 29.96 -10.27 3.56
N ASP A 240 29.84 -10.49 4.87
CA ASP A 240 30.96 -10.86 5.74
C ASP A 240 31.62 -12.20 5.32
N GLU A 241 30.84 -13.11 4.73
CA GLU A 241 31.31 -14.38 4.13
C GLU A 241 31.94 -14.23 2.72
N GLY A 242 31.96 -13.01 2.17
CA GLY A 242 32.64 -12.70 0.90
C GLY A 242 31.74 -12.70 -0.34
N ALA A 243 30.41 -12.68 -0.18
CA ALA A 243 29.51 -12.47 -1.30
C ALA A 243 29.70 -11.07 -1.90
N LYS A 244 29.69 -10.97 -3.24
CA LYS A 244 29.80 -9.69 -3.97
C LYS A 244 28.47 -8.96 -3.99
N LEU A 245 28.10 -8.39 -2.85
CA LEU A 245 26.85 -7.69 -2.63
C LEU A 245 27.11 -6.20 -2.33
N PRO A 246 26.25 -5.28 -2.80
CA PRO A 246 26.37 -3.85 -2.49
C PRO A 246 25.97 -3.57 -1.03
N ALA A 247 26.46 -2.45 -0.51
CA ALA A 247 25.85 -1.82 0.65
C ALA A 247 24.37 -1.51 0.39
N LEU A 248 23.53 -1.55 1.42
CA LEU A 248 22.10 -1.32 1.31
C LEU A 248 21.67 -0.08 2.10
N VAL A 249 20.82 0.73 1.50
CA VAL A 249 20.00 1.70 2.21
C VAL A 249 18.57 1.18 2.21
N CYS A 250 18.08 0.79 3.38
CA CYS A 250 16.72 0.30 3.58
C CYS A 250 15.85 1.41 4.14
N VAL A 251 14.86 1.83 3.34
CA VAL A 251 13.87 2.83 3.73
C VAL A 251 12.59 2.13 4.15
N ILE A 252 12.15 2.35 5.38
CA ILE A 252 10.86 1.85 5.88
C ILE A 252 9.95 3.05 6.18
N THR A 253 9.05 3.38 5.26
CA THR A 253 8.20 4.58 5.36
C THR A 253 6.80 4.28 5.86
N GLY A 254 6.13 5.30 6.37
CA GLY A 254 4.74 5.27 6.83
C GLY A 254 4.58 5.55 8.32
N LYS A 255 3.35 5.37 8.81
CA LYS A 255 2.94 5.69 10.18
C LYS A 255 1.95 4.68 10.71
N GLY A 256 2.16 4.25 11.95
CA GLY A 256 1.20 3.48 12.70
C GLY A 256 1.71 3.08 14.08
N PRO A 257 0.93 2.28 14.81
CA PRO A 257 1.12 2.03 16.23
C PRO A 257 2.43 1.29 16.56
N LEU A 258 2.91 0.41 15.69
CA LEU A 258 4.12 -0.39 15.94
C LEU A 258 5.43 0.29 15.50
N LYS A 259 5.39 1.52 14.98
CA LYS A 259 6.58 2.20 14.48
C LYS A 259 7.67 2.33 15.55
N ASP A 260 7.30 2.77 16.75
CA ASP A 260 8.26 2.96 17.85
C ASP A 260 8.84 1.63 18.36
N TYR A 261 8.01 0.58 18.38
CA TYR A 261 8.44 -0.77 18.72
C TYR A 261 9.55 -1.26 17.77
N TYR A 262 9.31 -1.19 16.46
CA TYR A 262 10.30 -1.61 15.47
C TYR A 262 11.51 -0.68 15.40
N ASN A 263 11.35 0.63 15.60
CA ASN A 263 12.49 1.54 15.73
C ASN A 263 13.40 1.14 16.90
N GLY A 264 12.83 0.70 18.04
CA GLY A 264 13.59 0.19 19.17
C GLY A 264 14.32 -1.14 18.88
N LEU A 265 13.84 -1.95 17.92
CA LEU A 265 14.57 -3.13 17.43
C LEU A 265 15.68 -2.71 16.46
N ILE A 266 15.39 -1.82 15.52
CA ILE A 266 16.36 -1.31 14.53
C ILE A 266 17.57 -0.67 15.21
N GLN A 267 17.37 0.10 16.30
CA GLN A 267 18.47 0.71 17.06
C GLN A 267 19.43 -0.29 17.71
N LYS A 268 18.98 -1.53 17.95
CA LYS A 268 19.82 -2.60 18.51
C LYS A 268 20.61 -3.34 17.44
N LEU A 269 20.27 -3.16 16.16
CA LEU A 269 20.97 -3.76 15.05
C LEU A 269 22.20 -2.90 14.70
N HIS A 270 23.35 -3.55 14.59
CA HIS A 270 24.63 -2.91 14.28
C HIS A 270 25.18 -3.49 12.98
N PHE A 271 24.72 -2.95 11.86
CA PHE A 271 25.18 -3.32 10.53
C PHE A 271 26.41 -2.51 10.11
N LYS A 272 27.32 -3.11 9.34
CA LYS A 272 28.45 -2.39 8.73
C LYS A 272 28.09 -1.90 7.33
N HIS A 273 27.34 -2.70 6.57
CA HIS A 273 27.04 -2.45 5.16
C HIS A 273 25.59 -2.03 4.90
N ILE A 274 24.71 -2.18 5.89
CA ILE A 274 23.29 -1.83 5.77
C ILE A 274 22.98 -0.61 6.63
N GLN A 275 22.23 0.34 6.08
CA GLN A 275 21.71 1.48 6.81
C GLN A 275 20.20 1.53 6.69
N ILE A 276 19.51 1.59 7.83
CA ILE A 276 18.04 1.63 7.89
C ILE A 276 17.59 3.03 8.29
N CYS A 277 16.61 3.59 7.60
CA CYS A 277 15.95 4.83 8.02
C CYS A 277 14.43 4.73 7.88
N THR A 278 13.71 5.47 8.72
CA THR A 278 12.23 5.43 8.77
C THR A 278 11.57 6.78 8.48
N PRO A 279 11.83 7.35 7.29
CA PRO A 279 11.46 8.72 6.98
C PRO A 279 9.96 8.94 6.94
N TRP A 280 9.55 10.15 7.33
CA TRP A 280 8.22 10.64 7.01
C TRP A 280 8.28 11.33 5.65
N LEU A 281 7.51 10.84 4.70
CA LEU A 281 7.47 11.38 3.34
C LEU A 281 6.21 12.21 3.14
N GLU A 282 6.35 13.32 2.44
CA GLU A 282 5.19 14.07 1.93
C GLU A 282 4.50 13.24 0.84
N ALA A 283 3.21 13.47 0.63
CA ALA A 283 2.43 12.73 -0.38
C ALA A 283 3.01 12.89 -1.81
N GLU A 284 3.67 14.00 -2.09
CA GLU A 284 4.32 14.29 -3.38
C GLU A 284 5.69 13.59 -3.50
N ASP A 285 6.39 13.36 -2.40
CA ASP A 285 7.71 12.71 -2.39
C ASP A 285 7.61 11.18 -2.42
N TYR A 286 6.52 10.62 -1.91
CA TYR A 286 6.33 9.17 -1.82
C TYR A 286 6.40 8.46 -3.19
N PRO A 287 5.64 8.88 -4.24
CA PRO A 287 5.77 8.31 -5.57
C PRO A 287 7.18 8.49 -6.15
N LEU A 288 7.81 9.64 -5.90
CA LEU A 288 9.16 9.92 -6.38
C LEU A 288 10.16 8.93 -5.77
N LEU A 289 10.04 8.62 -4.47
CA LEU A 289 10.93 7.67 -3.82
C LEU A 289 10.71 6.24 -4.31
N LEU A 290 9.46 5.82 -4.49
CA LEU A 290 9.16 4.51 -5.08
C LEU A 290 9.78 4.37 -6.48
N GLY A 291 9.59 5.37 -7.35
CA GLY A 291 10.20 5.39 -8.69
C GLY A 291 11.72 5.60 -8.70
N SER A 292 12.33 5.85 -7.54
CA SER A 292 13.78 5.99 -7.35
C SER A 292 14.44 4.73 -6.80
N ALA A 293 13.66 3.79 -6.25
CA ALA A 293 14.18 2.61 -5.56
C ALA A 293 14.59 1.49 -6.54
N ASP A 294 15.42 0.58 -6.05
CA ASP A 294 15.90 -0.57 -6.81
C ASP A 294 15.00 -1.81 -6.60
N LEU A 295 14.52 -2.02 -5.38
CA LEU A 295 13.64 -3.13 -4.99
C LEU A 295 12.65 -2.69 -3.89
N GLY A 296 11.39 -3.11 -4.03
CA GLY A 296 10.36 -3.02 -3.01
C GLY A 296 10.26 -4.29 -2.17
N VAL A 297 9.92 -4.17 -0.88
CA VAL A 297 9.55 -5.31 -0.01
C VAL A 297 8.18 -5.06 0.58
N CYS A 298 7.24 -5.97 0.33
CA CYS A 298 5.89 -5.94 0.89
C CYS A 298 5.69 -7.06 1.91
N LEU A 299 5.44 -6.68 3.16
CA LEU A 299 5.17 -7.59 4.27
C LEU A 299 3.68 -7.67 4.62
N HIS A 300 2.83 -6.91 3.94
CA HIS A 300 1.39 -6.89 4.19
C HIS A 300 0.76 -8.22 3.82
N LYS A 301 0.03 -8.81 4.77
CA LYS A 301 -0.85 -9.97 4.54
C LYS A 301 -2.29 -9.55 4.73
N SER A 302 -3.14 -9.87 3.76
CA SER A 302 -4.57 -9.66 3.90
C SER A 302 -5.13 -10.44 5.10
N SER A 303 -5.92 -9.78 5.95
CA SER A 303 -6.63 -10.42 7.07
C SER A 303 -7.64 -11.48 6.64
N SER A 304 -8.22 -11.31 5.45
CA SER A 304 -9.12 -12.28 4.82
C SER A 304 -8.36 -13.27 3.93
N GLY A 305 -7.16 -12.92 3.48
CA GLY A 305 -6.41 -13.66 2.46
C GLY A 305 -6.85 -13.34 1.02
N LEU A 306 -7.80 -12.42 0.85
CA LEU A 306 -8.50 -12.13 -0.42
C LEU A 306 -8.29 -10.69 -0.93
N ASP A 307 -7.65 -9.85 -0.14
CA ASP A 307 -7.34 -8.45 -0.46
C ASP A 307 -5.90 -8.32 -0.99
N LEU A 308 -5.66 -7.41 -1.93
CA LEU A 308 -4.34 -7.19 -2.52
C LEU A 308 -3.67 -5.95 -1.90
N PRO A 309 -2.35 -5.99 -1.68
CA PRO A 309 -1.64 -4.88 -1.09
C PRO A 309 -1.55 -3.72 -2.10
N MET A 310 -2.34 -2.66 -1.87
CA MET A 310 -2.27 -1.40 -2.63
C MET A 310 -0.86 -0.83 -2.74
N LYS A 311 -0.02 -1.07 -1.73
CA LYS A 311 1.39 -0.63 -1.73
C LYS A 311 2.19 -1.28 -2.87
N VAL A 312 1.89 -2.53 -3.23
CA VAL A 312 2.53 -3.22 -4.36
C VAL A 312 2.01 -2.66 -5.68
N VAL A 313 0.72 -2.32 -5.75
CA VAL A 313 0.12 -1.63 -6.91
C VAL A 313 0.85 -0.31 -7.18
N ASP A 314 1.09 0.50 -6.14
CA ASP A 314 1.87 1.74 -6.24
C ASP A 314 3.31 1.49 -6.72
N MET A 315 3.98 0.47 -6.18
CA MET A 315 5.34 0.09 -6.57
C MET A 315 5.40 -0.33 -8.05
N PHE A 316 4.46 -1.15 -8.50
CA PHE A 316 4.37 -1.55 -9.91
C PHE A 316 4.04 -0.39 -10.84
N GLY A 317 3.20 0.57 -10.42
CA GLY A 317 3.01 1.83 -11.14
C GLY A 317 4.32 2.59 -11.37
N CYS A 318 5.24 2.52 -10.41
CA CYS A 318 6.59 3.07 -10.51
C CYS A 318 7.61 2.17 -11.23
N CYS A 319 7.18 1.06 -11.85
CA CYS A 319 8.03 0.00 -12.41
C CYS A 319 9.09 -0.51 -11.40
N LEU A 320 8.74 -0.53 -10.11
CA LEU A 320 9.59 -1.05 -9.05
C LEU A 320 9.28 -2.54 -8.84
N PRO A 321 10.22 -3.46 -9.12
CA PRO A 321 10.05 -4.87 -8.76
C PRO A 321 9.88 -5.05 -7.25
N VAL A 322 9.16 -6.09 -6.84
CA VAL A 322 8.82 -6.31 -5.43
C VAL A 322 9.12 -7.74 -4.99
N CYS A 323 9.67 -7.91 -3.79
CA CYS A 323 9.57 -9.15 -3.02
C CYS A 323 8.36 -9.04 -2.08
N ALA A 324 7.37 -9.92 -2.21
CA ALA A 324 6.14 -9.88 -1.42
C ALA A 324 5.93 -11.15 -0.60
N ILE A 325 5.46 -10.99 0.65
CA ILE A 325 5.22 -12.13 1.53
C ILE A 325 3.96 -12.90 1.10
N TYR A 326 4.06 -14.23 1.01
CA TYR A 326 3.00 -15.09 0.50
C TYR A 326 1.71 -15.02 1.33
N PHE A 327 0.59 -14.93 0.62
CA PHE A 327 -0.76 -15.29 1.06
C PHE A 327 -1.60 -15.70 -0.16
N GLU A 328 -2.82 -16.20 0.06
CA GLU A 328 -3.59 -16.99 -0.90
C GLU A 328 -3.81 -16.31 -2.26
N CYS A 329 -4.38 -15.10 -2.31
CA CYS A 329 -4.66 -14.41 -3.58
C CYS A 329 -3.50 -13.53 -4.11
N LEU A 330 -2.35 -13.48 -3.45
CA LEU A 330 -1.23 -12.59 -3.85
C LEU A 330 -0.79 -12.80 -5.31
N HIS A 331 -0.89 -14.04 -5.78
CA HIS A 331 -0.52 -14.44 -7.13
C HIS A 331 -1.35 -13.75 -8.24
N GLU A 332 -2.48 -13.14 -7.90
CA GLU A 332 -3.24 -12.30 -8.84
C GLU A 332 -2.46 -11.01 -9.20
N LEU A 333 -1.71 -10.46 -8.24
CA LEU A 333 -0.91 -9.24 -8.42
C LEU A 333 0.57 -9.55 -8.71
N VAL A 334 1.22 -10.33 -7.85
CA VAL A 334 2.66 -10.64 -7.96
C VAL A 334 2.84 -11.97 -8.67
N LYS A 335 3.41 -11.94 -9.88
CA LYS A 335 3.75 -13.12 -10.67
C LYS A 335 5.21 -13.48 -10.40
N HIS A 336 5.40 -14.57 -9.66
CA HIS A 336 6.73 -15.01 -9.22
C HIS A 336 7.68 -15.27 -10.40
N ASN A 337 8.89 -14.70 -10.35
CA ASN A 337 9.89 -14.68 -11.43
C ASN A 337 9.48 -13.92 -12.71
N GLU A 338 8.41 -13.13 -12.68
CA GLU A 338 8.00 -12.29 -13.82
C GLU A 338 8.09 -10.80 -13.46
N ASN A 339 7.31 -10.34 -12.48
CA ASN A 339 7.30 -8.93 -12.05
C ASN A 339 7.90 -8.74 -10.64
N GLY A 340 8.21 -9.84 -9.96
CA GLY A 340 8.74 -9.84 -8.61
C GLY A 340 9.00 -11.26 -8.08
N LEU A 341 9.28 -11.34 -6.79
CA LEU A 341 9.44 -12.60 -6.07
C LEU A 341 8.44 -12.69 -4.92
N ILE A 342 8.15 -13.93 -4.53
CA ILE A 342 7.23 -14.24 -3.45
C ILE A 342 8.04 -15.02 -2.43
N PHE A 343 7.95 -14.67 -1.15
CA PHE A 343 8.67 -15.36 -0.08
C PHE A 343 7.72 -15.72 1.06
N ARG A 344 8.08 -16.72 1.87
CA ARG A 344 7.27 -17.20 3.00
C ARG A 344 7.85 -16.78 4.35
N ASP A 345 9.16 -16.63 4.42
CA ASP A 345 9.89 -16.34 5.64
C ASP A 345 11.15 -15.47 5.40
N SER A 346 11.86 -15.17 6.48
CA SER A 346 13.04 -14.31 6.45
C SER A 346 14.21 -14.92 5.68
N SER A 347 14.37 -16.25 5.73
CA SER A 347 15.49 -16.93 5.07
C SER A 347 15.29 -16.94 3.56
N GLU A 348 14.06 -17.20 3.10
CA GLU A 348 13.72 -17.09 1.69
C GLU A 348 13.89 -15.64 1.19
N LEU A 349 13.45 -14.64 1.97
CA LEU A 349 13.69 -13.24 1.62
C LEU A 349 15.19 -12.92 1.53
N ALA A 350 16.02 -13.40 2.47
CA ALA A 350 17.46 -13.16 2.46
C ALA A 350 18.14 -13.73 1.21
N GLU A 351 17.81 -14.96 0.82
CA GLU A 351 18.33 -15.59 -0.40
C GLU A 351 17.85 -14.85 -1.66
N GLN A 352 16.61 -14.37 -1.67
CA GLN A 352 16.10 -13.53 -2.75
C GLN A 352 16.84 -12.20 -2.85
N LEU A 353 17.10 -11.52 -1.72
CA LEU A 353 17.91 -10.29 -1.70
C LEU A 353 19.33 -10.53 -2.23
N LYS A 354 19.97 -11.61 -1.78
CA LYS A 354 21.30 -12.03 -2.26
C LYS A 354 21.30 -12.27 -3.76
N MET A 355 20.33 -13.02 -4.28
CA MET A 355 20.20 -13.32 -5.70
C MET A 355 19.96 -12.07 -6.55
N LEU A 356 19.10 -11.16 -6.09
CA LEU A 356 18.72 -9.96 -6.81
C LEU A 356 19.84 -8.90 -6.84
N PHE A 357 20.61 -8.78 -5.77
CA PHE A 357 21.69 -7.81 -5.64
C PHE A 357 23.10 -8.37 -5.93
N TRP A 358 23.21 -9.62 -6.37
CA TRP A 358 24.50 -10.20 -6.77
C TRP A 358 25.16 -9.38 -7.88
N GLU A 359 26.39 -8.91 -7.65
CA GLU A 359 27.16 -8.07 -8.58
C GLU A 359 26.42 -6.77 -9.02
N PHE A 360 25.56 -6.24 -8.16
CA PHE A 360 24.85 -4.99 -8.42
C PHE A 360 25.80 -3.78 -8.60
N PRO A 361 25.54 -2.86 -9.54
CA PRO A 361 24.42 -2.86 -10.50
C PRO A 361 24.76 -3.67 -11.77
N ALA A 362 24.08 -4.80 -11.96
CA ALA A 362 24.23 -5.64 -13.14
C ALA A 362 23.19 -5.26 -14.23
N LEU A 363 23.65 -5.01 -15.45
CA LEU A 363 22.79 -4.68 -16.60
C LEU A 363 21.89 -5.85 -17.03
N GLU A 364 22.32 -7.09 -16.77
CA GLU A 364 21.60 -8.32 -17.16
C GLU A 364 21.04 -9.09 -15.94
N GLY A 365 20.92 -8.43 -14.79
CA GLY A 365 20.38 -9.05 -13.57
C GLY A 365 18.86 -9.26 -13.61
N LYS A 366 18.34 -10.13 -12.73
CA LYS A 366 16.89 -10.36 -12.58
C LYS A 366 16.11 -9.09 -12.25
N LEU A 367 16.68 -8.17 -11.46
CA LEU A 367 16.06 -6.86 -11.18
C LEU A 367 15.77 -6.07 -12.47
N HIS A 368 16.70 -6.11 -13.43
CA HIS A 368 16.52 -5.43 -14.71
C HIS A 368 15.42 -6.11 -15.52
N SER A 369 15.42 -7.44 -15.58
CA SER A 369 14.39 -8.23 -16.26
C SER A 369 12.99 -7.96 -15.70
N PHE A 370 12.80 -7.95 -14.37
CA PHE A 370 11.50 -7.64 -13.76
C PHE A 370 11.04 -6.22 -14.07
N ARG A 371 11.96 -5.25 -14.06
CA ARG A 371 11.65 -3.86 -14.41
C ARG A 371 11.26 -3.73 -15.89
N GLN A 372 11.91 -4.46 -16.79
CA GLN A 372 11.51 -4.52 -18.20
C GLN A 372 10.11 -5.11 -18.37
N ASN A 373 9.81 -6.21 -17.67
CA ASN A 373 8.48 -6.82 -17.71
C ASN A 373 7.40 -5.87 -17.20
N LEU A 374 7.65 -5.15 -16.10
CA LEU A 374 6.73 -4.13 -15.58
C LEU A 374 6.49 -2.98 -16.58
N ARG A 375 7.52 -2.53 -17.30
CA ARG A 375 7.39 -1.51 -18.37
C ARG A 375 6.63 -2.02 -19.59
N ALA A 376 6.84 -3.28 -19.94
CA ALA A 376 6.20 -3.92 -21.08
C ALA A 376 4.76 -4.37 -20.78
N SER A 377 4.40 -4.47 -19.50
CA SER A 377 3.04 -4.80 -19.07
C SER A 377 2.07 -3.72 -19.53
N GLU A 378 1.24 -4.05 -20.53
CA GLU A 378 0.13 -3.20 -21.01
C GLU A 378 -1.04 -3.25 -20.02
N GLU A 379 -0.78 -3.01 -18.73
CA GLU A 379 -1.86 -2.94 -17.76
C GLU A 379 -2.74 -1.72 -18.03
N LEU A 380 -4.05 -1.97 -18.10
CA LEU A 380 -5.06 -0.92 -18.20
C LEU A 380 -4.89 0.08 -17.06
N ARG A 381 -4.96 1.36 -17.40
CA ARG A 381 -5.01 2.42 -16.40
C ARG A 381 -6.33 2.38 -15.65
N TRP A 382 -6.39 3.07 -14.51
CA TRP A 382 -7.60 3.16 -13.69
C TRP A 382 -8.83 3.59 -14.48
N ASP A 383 -8.72 4.66 -15.29
CA ASP A 383 -9.84 5.18 -16.08
C ASP A 383 -10.34 4.15 -17.13
N GLU A 384 -9.41 3.47 -17.80
CA GLU A 384 -9.75 2.45 -18.81
C GLU A 384 -10.38 1.20 -18.17
N SER A 385 -9.84 0.77 -17.03
CA SER A 385 -10.39 -0.34 -16.24
C SER A 385 -11.80 -0.02 -15.75
N TRP A 386 -12.02 1.21 -15.28
CA TRP A 386 -13.31 1.71 -14.85
C TRP A 386 -14.33 1.74 -15.98
N ASP A 387 -13.96 2.26 -17.15
CA ASP A 387 -14.83 2.32 -18.33
C ASP A 387 -15.19 0.94 -18.86
N GLN A 388 -14.29 -0.04 -18.77
CA GLN A 388 -14.58 -1.41 -19.19
C GLN A 388 -15.43 -2.19 -18.20
N THR A 389 -15.28 -1.92 -16.90
CA THR A 389 -15.83 -2.78 -15.84
C THR A 389 -17.04 -2.16 -15.13
N VAL A 390 -16.93 -0.89 -14.72
CA VAL A 390 -17.93 -0.22 -13.87
C VAL A 390 -18.96 0.52 -14.71
N LEU A 391 -18.52 1.22 -15.76
CA LEU A 391 -19.42 2.00 -16.62
C LEU A 391 -20.60 1.16 -17.20
N PRO A 392 -20.42 -0.10 -17.64
CA PRO A 392 -21.54 -0.93 -18.09
C PRO A 392 -22.60 -1.20 -17.00
N LEU A 393 -22.21 -1.22 -15.73
CA LEU A 393 -23.13 -1.39 -14.60
C LEU A 393 -23.99 -0.14 -14.37
N LEU A 394 -23.44 1.04 -14.69
CA LEU A 394 -24.12 2.33 -14.57
C LEU A 394 -24.98 2.66 -15.80
N GLY A 395 -24.72 2.02 -16.95
CA GLY A 395 -25.35 2.33 -18.24
C GLY A 395 -26.73 1.73 -18.48
N HIS A 396 -27.16 0.75 -17.67
CA HIS A 396 -28.48 0.15 -17.80
C HIS A 396 -29.57 1.09 -17.27
N LYS A 397 -30.03 1.98 -18.15
CA LYS A 397 -31.37 2.57 -18.09
C LYS A 397 -32.39 1.45 -18.32
N GLU A 398 -32.95 0.91 -17.25
CA GLU A 398 -34.28 0.29 -17.31
C GLU A 398 -35.35 1.39 -17.22
#